data_AF-A0AA49Q2P6-F1
#
_entry.id   AF-A0AA49Q2P6-F1
#
_cell.length_a   1.000
_cell.length_b   1.000
_cell.length_c   1.000
_cell.angle_alpha   90.00
_cell.angle_beta   90.00
_cell.angle_gamma   90.00
#
_symmetry.space_group_name_H-M   'P 1'
#
loop_
_entity.id
_entity.type
_entity.pdbx_description
1 polymer ?
#
loop_
_entity_poly.entity_id
_entity_poly.type
_entity_poly.pdbx_seq_one_letter_code
_entity_poly.pdbx_strand_id
1 'polypeptide(L)'
;MDIKKYFDYYSSVIPIESVMELSENDLDDLYANSTDIERMNVFFHLFNQYIFLKQQDANKEVAHICYLISYYVFTALTPPHSENIALEFAKKAIQYNNDEKYTEWVKEVLRGN
;
A
#
# COMPACT_ATOMS: atom_id res chain seq x y z
N MET A 1 -5.47 -13.05 -10.56
CA MET A 1 -5.21 -13.99 -9.44
C MET A 1 -6.06 -13.58 -8.24
N ASP A 2 -6.44 -14.46 -7.32
CA ASP A 2 -6.99 -14.00 -6.03
C ASP A 2 -5.83 -13.48 -5.17
N ILE A 3 -5.64 -12.16 -5.20
CA ILE A 3 -4.54 -11.48 -4.49
C ILE A 3 -4.85 -11.27 -3.01
N LYS A 4 -6.11 -11.43 -2.59
CA LYS A 4 -6.55 -11.22 -1.21
C LYS A 4 -6.10 -12.33 -0.28
N LYS A 5 -5.85 -13.54 -0.80
CA LYS A 5 -5.24 -14.66 -0.06
C LYS A 5 -3.89 -14.31 0.60
N TYR A 6 -3.21 -13.24 0.14
CA TYR A 6 -1.96 -12.78 0.72
C TYR A 6 -2.14 -11.90 1.97
N PHE A 7 -3.38 -11.64 2.38
CA PHE A 7 -3.73 -10.82 3.56
C PHE A 7 -4.28 -11.65 4.73
N ASP A 8 -4.18 -12.99 4.64
CA ASP A 8 -4.47 -13.88 5.76
C ASP A 8 -3.32 -13.89 6.79
N TYR A 9 -3.64 -14.16 8.06
CA TYR A 9 -2.66 -14.16 9.15
C TYR A 9 -1.43 -15.08 8.92
N TYR A 10 -1.62 -16.19 8.20
CA TYR A 10 -0.58 -17.17 7.88
C TYR A 10 -0.08 -17.08 6.44
N SER A 11 -0.37 -15.99 5.74
CA SER A 11 -0.02 -15.81 4.34
C SER A 11 1.49 -15.60 4.12
N SER A 12 1.93 -15.84 2.90
CA SER A 12 3.24 -15.42 2.42
C SER A 12 3.20 -13.99 1.86
N VAL A 13 4.38 -13.45 1.56
CA VAL A 13 4.50 -12.27 0.68
C VAL A 13 3.84 -12.52 -0.67
N ILE A 14 3.38 -11.44 -1.31
CA ILE A 14 2.93 -11.44 -2.70
C ILE A 14 4.17 -11.65 -3.58
N PRO A 15 4.16 -12.61 -4.53
CA PRO A 15 5.23 -12.79 -5.51
C PRO A 15 5.49 -11.51 -6.30
N ILE A 16 6.76 -11.21 -6.60
CA ILE A 16 7.18 -9.94 -7.24
C ILE A 16 6.41 -9.72 -8.55
N GLU A 17 6.31 -10.77 -9.37
CA GLU A 17 5.63 -10.78 -10.65
C GLU A 17 4.13 -10.45 -10.57
N SER A 18 3.54 -10.55 -9.39
CA SER A 18 2.12 -10.30 -9.15
C SER A 18 1.83 -9.06 -8.29
N VAL A 19 2.85 -8.38 -7.75
CA VAL A 19 2.65 -7.19 -6.90
C VAL A 19 1.86 -6.10 -7.63
N MET A 20 2.15 -5.91 -8.91
CA MET A 20 1.50 -4.89 -9.74
C MET A 20 0.01 -5.19 -10.02
N GLU A 21 -0.48 -6.41 -9.72
CA GLU A 21 -1.90 -6.75 -9.83
C GLU A 21 -2.72 -6.19 -8.65
N LEU A 22 -2.08 -5.88 -7.51
CA LEU A 22 -2.78 -5.36 -6.33
C LEU A 22 -3.25 -3.93 -6.60
N SER A 23 -4.53 -3.65 -6.37
CA SER A 23 -5.13 -2.35 -6.66
C SER A 23 -5.77 -1.71 -5.42
N GLU A 24 -6.13 -0.42 -5.54
CA GLU A 24 -6.91 0.31 -4.53
C GLU A 24 -8.24 -0.41 -4.23
N ASN A 25 -8.93 -0.90 -5.26
CA ASN A 25 -10.19 -1.63 -5.12
C ASN A 25 -10.04 -2.91 -4.29
N ASP A 26 -8.88 -3.59 -4.38
CA ASP A 26 -8.62 -4.75 -3.55
C ASP A 26 -8.49 -4.37 -2.07
N LEU A 27 -7.86 -3.23 -1.80
CA LEU A 27 -7.70 -2.70 -0.44
C LEU A 27 -9.01 -2.18 0.14
N ASP A 28 -9.83 -1.53 -0.69
CA ASP A 28 -11.18 -1.09 -0.30
C ASP A 28 -12.08 -2.27 0.04
N ASP A 29 -12.02 -3.34 -0.77
CA ASP A 29 -12.79 -4.56 -0.50
C ASP A 29 -12.28 -5.30 0.74
N LEU A 30 -10.96 -5.36 0.94
CA LEU A 30 -10.39 -5.88 2.19
C LEU A 30 -10.90 -5.07 3.39
N TYR A 31 -10.88 -3.73 3.31
CA TYR A 31 -11.38 -2.89 4.40
C TYR A 31 -12.87 -3.10 4.67
N ALA A 32 -13.70 -3.15 3.62
CA ALA A 32 -15.15 -3.26 3.72
C ALA A 32 -15.60 -4.58 4.37
N ASN A 33 -14.87 -5.67 4.11
CA ASN A 33 -15.25 -7.02 4.54
C ASN A 33 -14.49 -7.54 5.78
N SER A 34 -13.64 -6.71 6.39
CA SER A 34 -12.80 -7.09 7.53
C SER A 34 -13.26 -6.49 8.86
N THR A 35 -12.92 -7.19 9.94
CA THR A 35 -12.97 -6.67 11.31
C THR A 35 -11.91 -5.58 11.52
N ASP A 36 -12.03 -4.80 12.61
CA ASP A 36 -11.08 -3.72 12.90
C ASP A 36 -9.63 -4.20 13.06
N ILE A 37 -9.42 -5.39 13.64
CA ILE A 37 -8.08 -5.99 13.76
C ILE A 37 -7.53 -6.36 12.38
N GLU A 38 -8.35 -6.97 11.53
CA GLU A 38 -7.95 -7.36 10.18
C GLU A 38 -7.63 -6.15 9.30
N ARG A 39 -8.41 -5.07 9.43
CA ARG A 39 -8.12 -3.77 8.77
C ARG A 39 -6.75 -3.24 9.16
N MET A 40 -6.39 -3.29 10.44
CA MET A 40 -5.05 -2.93 10.88
C MET A 40 -3.97 -3.88 10.33
N ASN A 41 -4.26 -5.18 10.25
CA ASN A 41 -3.34 -6.17 9.72
C ASN A 41 -3.03 -5.96 8.23
N VAL A 42 -3.97 -5.46 7.43
CA VAL A 42 -3.72 -5.11 6.02
C VAL A 42 -2.53 -4.15 5.89
N PHE A 43 -2.44 -3.14 6.76
CA PHE A 43 -1.27 -2.25 6.79
C PHE A 43 0.03 -3.01 7.07
N PHE A 44 0.02 -3.93 8.05
CA PHE A 44 1.21 -4.72 8.37
C PHE A 44 1.61 -5.69 7.24
N HIS A 45 0.65 -6.26 6.51
CA HIS A 45 0.92 -7.04 5.29
C HIS A 45 1.61 -6.19 4.23
N LEU A 46 1.07 -5.01 3.92
CA LEU A 46 1.68 -4.08 2.96
C LEU A 46 3.08 -3.62 3.41
N PHE A 47 3.25 -3.32 4.69
CA PHE A 47 4.53 -2.89 5.24
C PHE A 47 5.59 -4.00 5.18
N ASN A 48 5.20 -5.24 5.49
CA ASN A 48 6.08 -6.39 5.31
C ASN A 48 6.45 -6.60 3.82
N GLN A 49 5.48 -6.44 2.91
CA GLN A 49 5.72 -6.52 1.47
C GLN A 49 6.73 -5.45 1.02
N TYR A 50 6.62 -4.23 1.53
CA TYR A 50 7.60 -3.16 1.26
C TYR A 50 9.02 -3.56 1.69
N ILE A 51 9.17 -4.11 2.90
CA ILE A 51 10.48 -4.58 3.40
C ILE A 51 11.05 -5.68 2.50
N PHE A 52 10.23 -6.68 2.16
CA PHE A 52 10.62 -7.78 1.29
C PHE A 52 11.09 -7.28 -0.08
N LEU A 53 10.29 -6.46 -0.78
CA LEU A 53 10.62 -5.97 -2.12
C LEU A 53 11.88 -5.10 -2.13
N LYS A 54 12.09 -4.30 -1.07
CA LYS A 54 13.30 -3.50 -0.92
C LYS A 54 14.55 -4.37 -0.83
N GLN A 55 14.48 -5.53 -0.20
CA GLN A 55 15.60 -6.48 -0.13
C GLN A 55 15.88 -7.18 -1.47
N GLN A 56 14.92 -7.16 -2.39
CA GLN A 56 15.04 -7.73 -3.74
C GLN A 56 15.41 -6.69 -4.81
N ASP A 57 15.65 -5.43 -4.41
CA ASP A 57 15.90 -4.30 -5.32
C ASP A 57 14.82 -4.11 -6.41
N ALA A 58 13.58 -4.52 -6.11
CA ALA A 58 12.43 -4.50 -7.02
C ALA A 58 11.76 -3.10 -7.05
N ASN A 59 12.49 -2.08 -7.53
CA ASN A 59 12.11 -0.68 -7.36
C ASN A 59 10.72 -0.31 -7.87
N LYS A 60 10.27 -0.89 -8.99
CA LYS A 60 8.94 -0.60 -9.56
C LYS A 60 7.83 -1.09 -8.63
N GLU A 61 8.00 -2.29 -8.09
CA GLU A 61 7.09 -2.95 -7.17
C GLU A 61 7.14 -2.29 -5.79
N VAL A 62 8.32 -1.87 -5.34
CA VAL A 62 8.49 -1.07 -4.11
C VAL A 62 7.70 0.23 -4.22
N ALA A 63 7.80 0.93 -5.36
CA ALA A 63 7.07 2.16 -5.59
C ALA A 63 5.55 1.95 -5.53
N HIS A 64 5.07 0.88 -6.17
CA HIS A 64 3.65 0.51 -6.17
C HIS A 64 3.13 0.21 -4.77
N ILE A 65 3.86 -0.59 -3.98
CA ILE A 65 3.47 -0.89 -2.59
C ILE A 65 3.54 0.36 -1.72
N CYS A 66 4.54 1.24 -1.90
CA CYS A 66 4.61 2.51 -1.17
C CYS A 66 3.37 3.37 -1.46
N TYR A 67 2.97 3.46 -2.73
CA TYR A 67 1.74 4.15 -3.11
C TYR A 67 0.50 3.52 -2.45
N LEU A 68 0.37 2.19 -2.47
CA LEU A 68 -0.76 1.49 -1.86
C LEU A 68 -0.82 1.61 -0.34
N ILE A 69 0.34 1.62 0.35
CA ILE A 69 0.41 1.93 1.79
C ILE A 69 -0.14 3.34 2.04
N SER A 70 0.30 4.31 1.24
CA SER A 70 -0.17 5.68 1.37
C SER A 70 -1.66 5.79 1.12
N TYR A 71 -2.18 5.14 0.06
CA TYR A 71 -3.60 5.07 -0.23
C TYR A 71 -4.37 4.53 0.97
N TYR A 72 -4.03 3.31 1.41
CA TYR A 72 -4.76 2.63 2.47
C TYR A 72 -4.82 3.42 3.77
N VAL A 73 -3.70 4.04 4.16
CA VAL A 73 -3.62 4.85 5.38
C VAL A 73 -4.45 6.13 5.25
N PHE A 74 -4.50 6.74 4.07
CA PHE A 74 -5.16 8.02 3.85
C PHE A 74 -6.66 7.93 3.59
N THR A 75 -7.12 6.87 2.92
CA THR A 75 -8.51 6.73 2.46
C THR A 75 -9.31 5.77 3.32
N ALA A 76 -8.79 4.57 3.55
CA ALA A 76 -9.54 3.48 4.19
C ALA A 76 -9.33 3.45 5.71
N LEU A 77 -8.07 3.29 6.15
CA LEU A 77 -7.76 3.06 7.56
C LEU A 77 -7.83 4.33 8.41
N THR A 78 -7.37 5.47 7.86
CA THR A 78 -7.39 6.81 8.50
C THR A 78 -7.02 6.84 10.00
N PRO A 79 -5.90 6.21 10.43
CA PRO A 79 -5.50 6.26 11.83
C PRO A 79 -5.11 7.68 12.25
N PRO A 80 -4.95 7.96 13.56
CA PRO A 80 -4.38 9.22 14.02
C PRO A 80 -3.08 9.55 13.30
N HIS A 81 -2.94 10.79 12.83
CA HIS A 81 -1.79 11.27 12.06
C HIS A 81 -1.57 10.56 10.70
N SER A 82 -2.63 10.00 10.12
CA SER A 82 -2.61 9.35 8.80
C SER A 82 -1.97 10.19 7.71
N GLU A 83 -2.25 11.50 7.68
CA GLU A 83 -1.71 12.45 6.69
C GLU A 83 -0.19 12.38 6.57
N ASN A 84 0.52 12.41 7.70
CA ASN A 84 1.99 12.38 7.72
C ASN A 84 2.54 11.03 7.26
N ILE A 85 1.90 9.93 7.68
CA ILE A 85 2.30 8.57 7.31
C ILE A 85 2.07 8.37 5.81
N ALA A 86 0.89 8.74 5.32
CA ALA A 86 0.53 8.66 3.91
C ALA A 86 1.50 9.48 3.06
N LEU A 87 1.75 10.74 3.42
CA LEU A 87 2.64 11.61 2.65
C LEU A 87 4.07 11.06 2.56
N GLU A 88 4.59 10.47 3.63
CA GLU A 88 5.91 9.85 3.63
C GLU A 88 5.98 8.70 2.61
N PHE A 89 4.99 7.81 2.61
CA PHE A 89 4.94 6.69 1.67
C PHE A 89 4.65 7.13 0.23
N ALA A 90 3.80 8.15 0.03
CA ALA A 90 3.56 8.73 -1.30
C ALA A 90 4.85 9.31 -1.91
N LYS A 91 5.65 10.03 -1.10
CA LYS A 91 6.98 10.52 -1.53
C LYS A 91 7.94 9.38 -1.84
N LYS A 92 7.94 8.31 -1.04
CA LYS A 92 8.76 7.11 -1.34
C LYS A 92 8.38 6.49 -2.68
N ALA A 93 7.10 6.42 -3.03
CA ALA A 93 6.68 5.87 -4.32
C ALA A 93 7.39 6.57 -5.49
N ILE A 94 7.41 7.92 -5.49
CA ILE A 94 8.12 8.73 -6.49
C ILE A 94 9.63 8.50 -6.45
N GLN A 95 10.22 8.39 -5.25
CA GLN A 95 11.67 8.14 -5.11
C GLN A 95 12.11 6.82 -5.75
N TYR A 96 11.29 5.78 -5.65
CA TYR A 96 11.59 4.46 -6.21
C TYR A 96 11.24 4.36 -7.69
N ASN A 97 10.15 4.99 -8.13
CA ASN A 97 9.77 5.09 -9.54
C ASN A 97 8.98 6.38 -9.78
N ASN A 98 9.50 7.28 -10.62
CA ASN A 98 8.88 8.56 -10.91
C ASN A 98 7.75 8.41 -11.96
N ASP A 99 6.65 7.79 -11.55
CA ASP A 99 5.43 7.65 -12.35
C ASP A 99 4.50 8.85 -12.14
N GLU A 100 3.80 9.27 -13.20
CA GLU A 100 2.83 10.37 -13.15
C GLU A 100 1.73 10.10 -12.12
N LYS A 101 1.26 8.85 -12.05
CA LYS A 101 0.24 8.42 -11.09
C LYS A 101 0.64 8.73 -9.64
N TYR A 102 1.89 8.46 -9.28
CA TYR A 102 2.37 8.69 -7.90
C TYR A 102 2.59 10.18 -7.63
N THR A 103 2.96 10.94 -8.65
CA THR A 103 3.09 12.40 -8.57
C THR A 103 1.73 13.06 -8.35
N GLU A 104 0.68 12.60 -9.03
CA GLU A 104 -0.69 13.05 -8.81
C GLU A 104 -1.17 12.66 -7.42
N TRP A 105 -0.91 11.42 -6.98
CA TRP A 105 -1.29 10.95 -5.66
C TRP A 105 -0.69 11.81 -4.52
N VAL A 106 0.58 12.22 -4.62
CA VAL A 106 1.19 13.14 -3.62
C VAL A 106 0.43 14.46 -3.54
N LYS A 107 -0.08 14.99 -4.65
CA LYS A 107 -0.86 16.23 -4.65
C LYS A 107 -2.19 16.04 -3.94
N GLU A 108 -2.86 14.91 -4.13
CA GLU A 108 -4.11 14.59 -3.43
C GLU A 108 -3.89 14.48 -1.92
N VAL A 109 -2.84 13.78 -1.47
CA VAL A 109 -2.52 13.69 -0.03
C VAL A 109 -2.20 15.07 0.57
N LEU A 110 -1.48 15.93 -0.17
CA LEU A 110 -1.16 17.30 0.28
C LEU A 110 -2.37 18.24 0.31
N ARG A 111 -3.36 18.00 -0.55
CA ARG A 111 -4.61 18.77 -0.57
C ARG A 111 -5.46 18.49 0.69
N GLY A 112 -5.30 17.31 1.29
CA GLY A 112 -6.09 16.87 2.42
C GLY A 112 -7.47 16.33 2.00
N ASN A 113 -8.11 15.59 2.91
CA ASN A 113 -9.48 15.08 2.75
C ASN A 113 -10.53 16.17 3.04
#